data_AF-A0A7J3JAG0-F1
#
_entry.id   AF-A0A7J3JAG0-F1
#
_cell.length_a   1.000
_cell.length_b   1.000
_cell.length_c   1.000
_cell.angle_alpha   90.00
_cell.angle_beta   90.00
_cell.angle_gamma   90.00
#
_symmetry.space_group_name_H-M   'P 1'
#
loop_
_entity.id
_entity.type
_entity.pdbx_description
1 polymer ?
#
loop_
_entity_poly.entity_id
_entity_poly.type
_entity_poly.pdbx_seq_one_letter_code
_entity_poly.pdbx_strand_id
1 'polypeptide(L)' 'MLGVFATRTKLRPNPIGLTLVELVKAEGNVLTVRGLDAFNETPVLDIKPFDFWDTAKDAKVPWWWRKLEKEKEQKP' A
#
# COMPACT_ATOMS: atom_id res chain seq x y z
N MET A 1 1.47 10.55 18.90
CA MET A 1 2.48 9.52 18.54
C MET A 1 1.77 8.18 18.47
N LEU A 2 1.98 7.35 17.44
CA LEU A 2 1.33 6.05 17.26
C LEU A 2 2.38 4.94 17.28
N GLY A 3 2.02 3.75 17.77
CA GLY A 3 2.88 2.58 17.67
C GLY A 3 3.08 2.14 16.23
N VAL A 4 4.24 1.57 15.90
CA VAL A 4 4.63 1.22 14.52
C VAL A 4 3.58 0.36 13.79
N PHE A 5 2.99 -0.62 14.48
CA PHE A 5 1.99 -1.53 13.92
C PHE A 5 0.61 -0.90 13.69
N ALA A 6 0.35 0.28 14.26
CA ALA A 6 -0.85 1.06 13.97
C ALA A 6 -0.68 1.97 12.73
N THR A 7 0.46 1.87 12.04
CA THR A 7 0.83 2.73 10.90
C THR A 7 1.34 1.92 9.72
N ARG A 8 1.59 2.60 8.60
CA ARG A 8 2.30 2.04 7.44
C ARG A 8 3.69 2.63 7.24
N THR A 9 4.33 3.13 8.30
CA THR A 9 5.70 3.68 8.19
C THR A 9 6.68 2.65 7.62
N LYS A 10 7.69 3.13 6.88
CA LYS A 10 8.84 2.32 6.42
C LYS A 10 9.77 1.90 7.57
N LEU A 11 9.73 2.62 8.69
CA LEU A 11 10.54 2.36 9.88
C LEU A 11 9.90 1.26 10.74
N ARG A 12 10.07 0.00 10.35
CA ARG A 12 9.51 -1.18 11.02
C ARG A 12 10.57 -2.28 11.17
N PRO A 13 10.44 -3.22 12.13
CA PRO A 13 11.44 -4.27 12.33
C PRO A 13 11.75 -5.09 11.07
N ASN A 14 10.72 -5.39 10.28
CA ASN A 14 10.84 -6.04 8.97
C ASN A 14 10.37 -5.06 7.88
N PRO A 15 11.26 -4.34 7.17
CA PRO A 15 10.94 -3.22 6.27
C PRO A 15 10.33 -3.67 4.93
N ILE A 16 9.22 -4.41 5.01
CA ILE A 16 8.48 -4.93 3.86
C ILE A 16 7.31 -3.98 3.57
N GLY A 17 7.31 -3.40 2.36
CA GLY A 17 6.20 -2.61 1.81
C GLY A 17 5.13 -3.49 1.18
N LEU A 18 3.90 -2.98 1.10
CA LEU A 18 2.79 -3.64 0.41
C LEU A 18 2.01 -2.58 -0.36
N THR A 19 1.93 -2.76 -1.67
CA THR A 19 1.31 -1.80 -2.57
C THR A 19 0.49 -2.54 -3.61
N LEU A 20 -0.80 -2.24 -3.67
CA LEU A 20 -1.65 -2.68 -4.76
C LEU A 20 -1.37 -1.79 -5.97
N VAL A 21 -1.05 -2.40 -7.10
CA VAL A 21 -0.71 -1.69 -8.34
C VAL A 21 -1.62 -2.14 -9.48
N GLU A 22 -1.82 -1.26 -10.45
CA GLU A 22 -2.43 -1.62 -11.73
C GLU A 22 -1.36 -2.22 -12.64
N LEU A 23 -1.58 -3.44 -13.13
CA LEU A 23 -0.72 -4.04 -14.16
C LEU A 23 -1.09 -3.43 -15.52
N VAL A 24 -0.16 -2.67 -16.09
CA VAL A 24 -0.35 -2.01 -17.40
C VAL A 24 0.12 -2.90 -18.54
N LYS A 25 1.25 -3.60 -18.35
CA LYS A 25 1.85 -4.45 -19.39
C LYS A 25 2.74 -5.52 -18.77
N ALA A 26 2.80 -6.70 -19.40
CA ALA A 26 3.74 -7.76 -19.09
C ALA A 26 4.52 -8.15 -20.34
N GLU A 27 5.85 -8.10 -20.27
CA GLU A 27 6.77 -8.40 -21.39
C GLU A 27 7.94 -9.25 -20.88
N GLY A 28 7.92 -10.55 -21.15
CA GLY A 28 8.94 -11.46 -20.64
C GLY A 28 8.99 -11.42 -19.11
N ASN A 29 10.13 -11.00 -18.56
CA ASN A 29 10.35 -10.85 -17.12
C ASN A 29 10.13 -9.41 -16.58
N VAL A 30 9.55 -8.52 -17.40
CA VAL A 30 9.30 -7.12 -17.03
C VAL A 30 7.81 -6.86 -16.90
N LEU A 31 7.41 -6.29 -15.76
CA LEU A 31 6.05 -5.82 -15.51
C LEU A 31 6.06 -4.29 -15.45
N THR A 32 5.26 -3.65 -16.30
CA THR A 32 4.99 -2.21 -16.21
C THR A 32 3.73 -2.02 -15.38
N VAL A 33 3.84 -1.24 -14.31
CA VAL A 33 2.76 -1.03 -13.34
C VAL A 33 2.52 0.45 -13.05
N ARG A 34 1.33 0.80 -12.58
CA ARG A 34 0.97 2.14 -12.13
C ARG A 34 0.59 2.11 -10.64
N GLY A 35 1.07 3.10 -9.89
CA GLY A 35 0.76 3.27 -8.45
C GLY A 35 1.78 2.68 -7.47
N LEU A 36 2.93 2.19 -7.95
CA LEU A 36 4.03 1.75 -7.09
C LEU A 36 4.66 2.94 -6.35
N ASP A 37 4.78 2.85 -5.03
CA ASP A 37 5.32 3.88 -4.13
C ASP A 37 6.69 3.50 -3.55
N ALA A 38 7.51 2.82 -4.37
CA ALA A 38 8.87 2.42 -4.03
C ALA A 38 9.91 3.30 -4.74
N PHE A 39 11.09 3.48 -4.13
CA PHE A 39 12.20 4.12 -4.82
C PHE A 39 12.74 3.23 -5.94
N ASN A 40 13.38 3.83 -6.93
CA ASN A 40 14.09 3.08 -7.97
C ASN A 40 15.05 2.06 -7.32
N GLU A 41 15.16 0.87 -7.91
CA GLU A 41 15.99 -0.25 -7.42
C GLU A 41 15.57 -0.85 -6.07
N THR A 42 14.40 -0.49 -5.52
CA THR A 42 13.87 -1.19 -4.34
C THR A 42 13.65 -2.67 -4.67
N PRO A 43 14.21 -3.62 -3.89
CA PRO A 43 14.06 -5.04 -4.16
C PRO A 43 12.61 -5.51 -4.10
N VAL A 44 12.20 -6.31 -5.08
CA VAL A 44 10.90 -6.99 -5.10
C VAL A 44 11.05 -8.34 -4.42
N LEU A 45 10.24 -8.58 -3.38
CA LEU A 45 10.27 -9.82 -2.61
C LEU A 45 9.25 -10.85 -3.11
N ASP A 46 8.08 -10.40 -3.55
CA ASP A 46 6.96 -11.26 -3.92
C ASP A 46 5.97 -10.50 -4.82
N ILE A 47 5.23 -11.25 -5.63
CA ILE A 47 4.18 -10.74 -6.53
C ILE A 47 3.02 -11.73 -6.46
N LYS A 48 1.80 -11.23 -6.20
CA LYS A 48 0.57 -12.02 -6.15
C LYS A 48 -0.55 -11.34 -6.94
N PRO A 49 -1.44 -12.10 -7.60
CA PRO A 49 -2.66 -11.53 -8.13
C PRO A 49 -3.50 -10.95 -6.98
N PHE A 50 -4.20 -9.85 -7.24
CA PHE A 50 -5.20 -9.30 -6.34
C PHE A 50 -6.58 -9.68 -6.85
N ASP A 51 -7.40 -10.27 -5.99
CA ASP A 51 -8.78 -10.59 -6.32
C ASP A 51 -9.75 -10.24 -5.18
N PHE A 52 -11.00 -10.70 -5.29
CA PHE A 52 -12.02 -10.37 -4.31
C PHE A 52 -11.76 -10.99 -2.92
N TRP A 53 -10.94 -12.04 -2.82
CA TRP A 53 -10.57 -12.68 -1.56
C TRP A 53 -9.62 -11.81 -0.72
N ASP A 54 -8.83 -10.95 -1.37
CA ASP A 54 -7.93 -10.01 -0.69
C ASP A 54 -8.66 -8.79 -0.09
N THR A 55 -9.94 -8.61 -0.41
CA THR A 55 -10.73 -7.46 0.01
C THR A 55 -11.34 -7.66 1.40
N ALA A 56 -10.94 -6.83 2.36
CA ALA A 56 -11.56 -6.78 3.69
C ALA A 56 -12.80 -5.88 3.71
N LYS A 57 -13.96 -6.42 3.30
CA LYS A 57 -15.24 -5.67 3.16
C LYS A 57 -15.68 -4.97 4.45
N ASP A 58 -15.50 -5.62 5.60
CA ASP A 58 -15.93 -5.11 6.91
C ASP A 58 -14.78 -4.51 7.74
N ALA A 59 -13.71 -4.05 7.08
CA ALA A 59 -12.56 -3.46 7.74
C ALA A 59 -12.99 -2.25 8.61
N LYS A 60 -12.57 -2.27 9.87
CA LYS A 60 -12.78 -1.16 10.81
C LYS A 60 -11.48 -0.41 11.01
N VAL A 61 -11.59 0.92 11.06
CA VAL A 61 -10.49 1.83 11.37
C VAL A 61 -10.87 2.69 12.58
N PRO A 62 -9.90 3.10 13.40
CA PRO A 62 -10.17 3.96 14.55
C PRO A 62 -10.65 5.35 14.12
N TRP A 63 -11.39 6.04 14.99
CA TRP A 63 -12.00 7.34 14.68
C TRP A 63 -10.99 8.39 14.21
N TRP A 64 -9.77 8.36 14.75
CA TRP A 64 -8.72 9.32 14.40
C TRP A 64 -8.24 9.14 12.95
N TRP A 65 -8.29 7.92 12.41
CA TRP A 65 -7.95 7.67 11.00
C TRP A 65 -8.98 8.31 10.08
N ARG A 66 -10.27 8.14 10.38
CA ARG A 66 -11.38 8.77 9.63
C ARG A 66 -11.31 10.29 9.66
N LYS A 67 -10.84 10.87 10.77
CA LYS A 67 -10.60 12.32 10.88
C LYS A 67 -9.52 12.78 9.89
N LEU A 68 -8.38 12.07 9.86
CA LEU A 68 -7.25 12.40 8.96
C LEU A 68 -7.61 12.26 7.47
N GLU A 69 -8.45 11.31 7.12
CA GLU A 69 -8.94 11.11 5.74
C GLU A 69 -9.74 12.32 5.27
N LYS A 70 -10.72 12.78 6.07
CA LYS A 70 -11.50 13.99 5.79
C LYS A 70 -10.64 15.24 5.66
N GLU A 71 -9.61 15.37 6.50
CA GLU A 71 -8.67 16.50 6.44
C GLU A 71 -7.80 16.48 5.18
N LYS A 72 -7.51 15.30 4.59
CA LYS A 72 -6.81 15.20 3.31
C LYS A 72 -7.67 15.64 2.14
N GLU A 73 -8.94 15.24 2.12
CA GLU A 73 -9.90 15.62 1.06
C GLU A 73 -10.20 17.12 1.03
N GLN A 74 -10.04 17.81 2.17
CA GLN A 74 -10.28 19.24 2.31
C GLN A 74 -9.06 20.10 1.97
N LYS A 75 -7.90 19.49 1.69
CA LYS A 75 -6.72 20.24 1.21
C LYS A 75 -6.86 20.47 -0.30
N PRO A 76 -6.64 21.72 -0.77
CA PRO A 76 -6.73 22.06 -2.18
C PRO A 76 -5.72 21.30 -3.04
#